data_AF-A0AAU5M920-F1
#
_entry.id   AF-A0AAU5M920-F1
#
_cell.length_a   1.000
_cell.length_b   1.000
_cell.length_c   1.000
_cell.angle_alpha   90.00
_cell.angle_beta   90.00
_cell.angle_gamma   90.00
#
_symmetry.space_group_name_H-M   'P 1'
#
loop_
_entity.id
_entity.type
_entity.pdbx_description
1 polymer ?
#
loop_
_entity_poly.entity_id
_entity_poly.type
_entity_poly.pdbx_seq_one_letter_code
_entity_poly.pdbx_strand_id
1 'polypeptide(L)'
;MSDLLSLFPAGSRLDADGTVVVGGCRADDLAAEFGTPVLVVAESALRARAREYRDELTARWPNARVVFASKAFPCTAVQRVMVEEGLGLDVAGGGEILTALKAGVDPALIVLHGNAKSDEEIALAVEHGIGLVVVDNADDVDRLEATGRPQDVLVRIIPGVTADTHAHVLTGHEGSKFGLAPADAARLIRRIEHSPRLRMRGLHVHVGSQILDVEPFAASVAPVAQLGEFEIYDLGGGLGARYTWADNPPTVAAYLDTLIGAAKQHLPPSAQLIIEPGRSMVCTAATTIYRVTTVKRGAITFVAVDGGMGDNLEVALFEQRFEAGIVGRFEGPSQTVTVVGRHCESGDVLVDGVPLSDPKVGDLLAVPATGAYCFTMANNYNGNRRIPVVFANDGVPRLVVRRETWDDLMARDVD
;
A
#
# COMPACT_ATOMS: atom_id res chain seq x y z
N MET A 1 -4.02 -6.62 28.57
CA MET A 1 -2.99 -5.86 27.84
C MET A 1 -2.85 -6.52 26.50
N SER A 2 -3.09 -5.76 25.44
CA SER A 2 -2.93 -6.21 24.07
C SER A 2 -1.44 -6.24 23.72
N ASP A 3 -0.93 -7.41 23.38
CA ASP A 3 0.48 -7.63 23.07
C ASP A 3 0.88 -6.82 21.82
N LEU A 4 1.71 -5.79 22.00
CA LEU A 4 2.24 -4.96 20.91
C LEU A 4 3.01 -5.81 19.89
N LEU A 5 3.68 -6.88 20.33
CA LEU A 5 4.43 -7.78 19.46
C LEU A 5 3.53 -8.39 18.37
N SER A 6 2.23 -8.57 18.64
CA SER A 6 1.25 -9.08 17.68
C SER A 6 0.96 -8.16 16.49
N LEU A 7 1.43 -6.91 16.52
CA LEU A 7 1.34 -5.95 15.42
C LEU A 7 2.63 -5.85 14.61
N PHE A 8 3.74 -6.38 15.12
CA PHE A 8 5.00 -6.43 14.39
C PHE A 8 4.94 -7.45 13.24
N PRO A 9 5.91 -7.38 12.29
CA PRO A 9 6.00 -8.35 11.22
C PRO A 9 6.03 -9.79 11.73
N ALA A 10 5.36 -10.69 11.01
CA ALA A 10 5.29 -12.10 11.36
C ALA A 10 6.71 -12.67 11.57
N GLY A 11 6.88 -13.46 12.63
CA GLY A 11 8.18 -13.98 13.05
C GLY A 11 9.01 -13.02 13.93
N SER A 12 8.53 -11.80 14.18
CA SER A 12 9.14 -10.92 15.18
C SER A 12 9.01 -11.53 16.57
N ARG A 13 10.03 -11.29 17.40
CA ARG A 13 10.11 -11.80 18.77
C ARG A 13 10.78 -10.79 19.69
N LEU A 14 10.67 -11.00 20.99
CA LEU A 14 11.51 -10.32 21.96
C LEU A 14 12.79 -11.14 22.21
N ASP A 15 13.91 -10.45 22.37
CA ASP A 15 15.12 -11.05 22.90
C ASP A 15 15.09 -11.11 24.44
N ALA A 16 16.11 -11.72 25.07
CA ALA A 16 16.15 -11.93 26.52
C ALA A 16 16.07 -10.63 27.35
N ASP A 17 16.50 -9.50 26.77
CA ASP A 17 16.44 -8.16 27.38
C ASP A 17 15.18 -7.37 26.99
N GLY A 18 14.23 -8.00 26.29
CA GLY A 18 13.00 -7.37 25.82
C GLY A 18 13.15 -6.58 24.52
N THR A 19 14.33 -6.53 23.91
CA THR A 19 14.54 -5.83 22.63
C THR A 19 13.80 -6.57 21.52
N VAL A 20 13.03 -5.83 20.71
CA VAL A 20 12.32 -6.43 19.58
C VAL A 20 13.29 -6.81 18.47
N VAL A 21 13.09 -8.01 17.93
CA VAL A 21 13.86 -8.59 16.82
C VAL A 21 12.91 -8.73 15.63
N VAL A 22 13.25 -8.09 14.51
CA VAL A 22 12.46 -8.05 13.27
C VAL A 22 13.28 -8.66 12.15
N GLY A 23 12.77 -9.69 11.47
CA GLY A 23 13.53 -10.41 10.43
C GLY A 23 14.86 -10.99 10.96
N GLY A 24 14.91 -11.35 12.24
CA GLY A 24 16.12 -11.82 12.92
C GLY A 24 17.10 -10.72 13.36
N CYS A 25 16.88 -9.45 13.01
CA CYS A 25 17.74 -8.33 13.36
C CYS A 25 17.20 -7.58 14.60
N ARG A 26 18.06 -7.28 15.58
CA ARG A 26 17.64 -6.50 16.75
C ARG A 26 17.41 -5.04 16.39
N ALA A 27 16.40 -4.43 16.98
CA ALA A 27 16.04 -3.03 16.71
C ALA A 27 17.15 -2.03 17.09
N ASP A 28 17.92 -2.31 18.14
CA ASP A 28 19.04 -1.47 18.57
C ASP A 28 20.26 -1.58 17.65
N ASP A 29 20.57 -2.76 17.14
CA ASP A 29 21.61 -2.96 16.11
C ASP A 29 21.26 -2.21 14.83
N LEU A 30 20.01 -2.32 14.36
CA LEU A 30 19.50 -1.58 13.20
C LEU A 30 19.60 -0.06 13.38
N ALA A 31 19.22 0.43 14.56
CA ALA A 31 19.32 1.85 14.90
C ALA A 31 20.76 2.34 15.00
N ALA A 32 21.69 1.49 15.45
CA ALA A 32 23.11 1.81 15.54
C ALA A 32 23.77 1.86 14.15
N GLU A 33 23.43 0.94 13.26
CA GLU A 33 24.04 0.82 11.93
C GLU A 33 23.47 1.86 10.94
N PHE A 34 22.15 2.02 10.88
CA PHE A 34 21.48 2.84 9.86
C PHE A 34 20.97 4.20 10.38
N GLY A 35 21.07 4.41 11.70
CA GLY A 35 20.53 5.57 12.39
C GLY A 35 19.00 5.56 12.46
N THR A 36 18.43 6.50 13.22
CA THR A 36 16.98 6.72 13.33
C THR A 36 16.54 8.05 12.70
N PRO A 37 15.29 8.19 12.25
CA PRO A 37 14.33 7.10 12.04
C PRO A 37 14.78 6.13 10.93
N VAL A 38 14.33 4.87 10.99
CA VAL A 38 14.58 3.84 9.97
C VAL A 38 13.34 2.98 9.77
N LEU A 39 12.95 2.77 8.51
CA LEU A 39 11.85 1.87 8.14
C LEU A 39 12.43 0.49 7.83
N VAL A 40 12.03 -0.48 8.63
CA VAL A 40 12.54 -1.85 8.60
C VAL A 40 11.47 -2.77 8.03
N VAL A 41 11.78 -3.46 6.94
CA VAL A 41 10.91 -4.44 6.30
C VAL A 41 11.43 -5.84 6.63
N ALA A 42 10.58 -6.68 7.25
CA ALA A 42 10.89 -8.10 7.41
C ALA A 42 10.68 -8.81 6.06
N GLU A 43 11.76 -9.09 5.34
CA GLU A 43 11.69 -9.58 3.96
C GLU A 43 10.97 -10.93 3.86
N SER A 44 11.21 -11.84 4.81
CA SER A 44 10.53 -13.14 4.87
C SER A 44 9.02 -13.02 5.07
N ALA A 45 8.57 -12.08 5.91
CA ALA A 45 7.14 -11.81 6.12
C ALA A 45 6.48 -11.20 4.87
N LEU A 46 7.18 -10.28 4.20
CA LEU A 46 6.75 -9.68 2.94
C LEU A 46 6.55 -10.76 1.86
N ARG A 47 7.57 -11.60 1.66
CA ARG A 47 7.54 -12.71 0.69
C ARG A 47 6.44 -13.72 1.01
N ALA A 48 6.29 -14.08 2.29
CA ALA A 48 5.24 -15.01 2.72
C ALA A 48 3.85 -14.47 2.41
N ARG A 49 3.60 -13.17 2.62
CA ARG A 49 2.32 -12.54 2.30
C ARG A 49 2.04 -12.53 0.80
N ALA A 50 3.03 -12.23 -0.04
CA ALA A 50 2.89 -12.28 -1.49
C ALA A 50 2.51 -13.69 -1.98
N ARG A 51 3.19 -14.72 -1.46
CA ARG A 51 2.86 -16.12 -1.75
C ARG A 51 1.46 -16.51 -1.28
N GLU A 52 1.07 -16.11 -0.07
CA GLU A 52 -0.27 -16.38 0.46
C GLU A 52 -1.35 -15.89 -0.50
N TYR A 53 -1.29 -14.63 -0.95
CA TYR A 53 -2.27 -14.10 -1.92
C TYR A 53 -2.25 -14.86 -3.24
N ARG A 54 -1.06 -15.11 -3.81
CA ARG A 54 -0.92 -15.79 -5.10
C ARG A 54 -1.48 -17.22 -5.03
N ASP A 55 -1.07 -17.98 -4.02
CA ASP A 55 -1.39 -19.39 -3.89
C ASP A 55 -2.86 -19.58 -3.51
N GLU A 56 -3.39 -18.80 -2.57
CA GLU A 56 -4.80 -18.86 -2.17
C GLU A 56 -5.74 -18.44 -3.31
N LEU A 57 -5.36 -17.44 -4.11
CA LEU A 57 -6.15 -16.99 -5.26
C LEU A 57 -6.18 -18.05 -6.36
N THR A 58 -5.01 -18.53 -6.78
CA THR A 58 -4.90 -19.50 -7.88
C THR A 58 -5.48 -20.87 -7.52
N ALA A 59 -5.45 -21.26 -6.25
CA ALA A 59 -6.14 -22.46 -5.76
C ALA A 59 -7.67 -22.37 -5.89
N ARG A 60 -8.25 -21.17 -5.80
CA ARG A 60 -9.70 -20.94 -5.90
C ARG A 60 -10.18 -20.64 -7.31
N TRP A 61 -9.33 -19.98 -8.10
CA TRP A 61 -9.54 -19.59 -9.48
C TRP A 61 -8.25 -19.74 -10.30
N PRO A 62 -8.07 -20.84 -11.05
CA PRO A 62 -6.79 -21.16 -11.70
C PRO A 62 -6.27 -20.10 -12.67
N ASN A 63 -7.15 -19.43 -13.42
CA ASN A 63 -6.79 -18.33 -14.31
C ASN A 63 -6.87 -17.00 -13.54
N ALA A 64 -6.05 -16.82 -12.52
CA ALA A 64 -6.06 -15.59 -11.73
C ALA A 64 -4.64 -15.06 -11.50
N ARG A 65 -4.56 -13.76 -11.19
CA ARG A 65 -3.31 -13.06 -10.98
C ARG A 65 -3.45 -12.03 -9.89
N VAL A 66 -2.42 -11.94 -9.06
CA VAL A 66 -2.28 -10.86 -8.09
C VAL A 66 -1.38 -9.79 -8.68
N VAL A 67 -1.82 -8.55 -8.61
CA VAL A 67 -1.09 -7.37 -9.07
C VAL A 67 -0.86 -6.49 -7.85
N PHE A 68 0.39 -6.31 -7.41
CA PHE A 68 0.64 -5.52 -6.20
C PHE A 68 0.43 -4.03 -6.48
N ALA A 69 -0.40 -3.37 -5.66
CA ALA A 69 -0.69 -1.96 -5.85
C ALA A 69 0.49 -1.08 -5.38
N SER A 70 1.30 -0.60 -6.34
CA SER A 70 2.59 0.04 -6.08
C SER A 70 2.48 1.25 -5.17
N LYS A 71 1.38 2.01 -5.29
CA LYS A 71 1.09 3.19 -4.46
C LYS A 71 1.21 2.94 -2.95
N ALA A 72 1.00 1.70 -2.49
CA ALA A 72 1.12 1.35 -1.08
C ALA A 72 2.59 1.39 -0.61
N PHE A 73 3.55 1.02 -1.46
CA PHE A 73 4.98 1.10 -1.14
C PHE A 73 5.80 1.17 -2.45
N PRO A 74 5.98 2.38 -3.04
CA PRO A 74 6.66 2.56 -4.33
C PRO A 74 8.19 2.49 -4.19
N CYS A 75 8.69 1.41 -3.58
CA CYS A 75 10.10 1.12 -3.43
C CYS A 75 10.50 0.01 -4.39
N THR A 76 11.45 0.29 -5.27
CA THR A 76 11.94 -0.67 -6.29
C THR A 76 12.39 -2.02 -5.69
N ALA A 77 12.92 -2.03 -4.47
CA ALA A 77 13.30 -3.27 -3.80
C ALA A 77 12.08 -4.08 -3.31
N VAL A 78 11.04 -3.41 -2.81
CA VAL A 78 9.77 -4.05 -2.41
C VAL A 78 9.03 -4.57 -3.64
N GLN A 79 8.93 -3.76 -4.69
CA GLN A 79 8.37 -4.17 -5.98
C GLN A 79 9.11 -5.39 -6.55
N ARG A 80 10.45 -5.43 -6.47
CA ARG A 80 11.24 -6.58 -6.93
C ARG A 80 10.92 -7.86 -6.17
N VAL A 81 10.71 -7.76 -4.85
CA VAL A 81 10.24 -8.91 -4.06
C VAL A 81 8.90 -9.42 -4.62
N MET A 82 7.95 -8.54 -4.90
CA MET A 82 6.65 -8.96 -5.47
C MET A 82 6.82 -9.69 -6.80
N VAL A 83 7.68 -9.17 -7.68
CA VAL A 83 8.00 -9.78 -8.98
C VAL A 83 8.65 -11.14 -8.82
N GLU A 84 9.63 -11.27 -7.91
CA GLU A 84 10.29 -12.55 -7.60
C GLU A 84 9.32 -13.59 -7.03
N GLU A 85 8.29 -13.14 -6.31
CA GLU A 85 7.18 -13.99 -5.84
C GLU A 85 6.08 -14.19 -6.91
N GLY A 86 6.28 -13.73 -8.15
CA GLY A 86 5.40 -14.00 -9.28
C GLY A 86 4.17 -13.11 -9.39
N LEU A 87 4.16 -11.93 -8.76
CA LEU A 87 3.09 -10.94 -8.85
C LEU A 87 3.34 -9.97 -10.03
N GLY A 88 2.24 -9.43 -10.57
CA GLY A 88 2.27 -8.23 -11.41
C GLY A 88 2.33 -6.94 -10.58
N LEU A 89 2.31 -5.78 -11.23
CA LEU A 89 2.32 -4.46 -10.56
C LEU A 89 1.22 -3.52 -11.08
N ASP A 90 0.45 -2.97 -10.15
CA ASP A 90 -0.47 -1.86 -10.40
C ASP A 90 0.39 -0.59 -10.29
N VAL A 91 0.23 0.31 -11.25
CA VAL A 91 0.92 1.59 -11.28
C VAL A 91 -0.07 2.69 -11.62
N ALA A 92 0.11 3.88 -11.07
CA ALA A 92 -0.83 5.00 -11.22
C ALA A 92 -0.22 6.23 -11.92
N GLY A 93 1.02 6.14 -12.41
CA GLY A 93 1.69 7.22 -13.13
C GLY A 93 3.10 6.89 -13.59
N GLY A 94 3.74 7.85 -14.26
CA GLY A 94 5.00 7.63 -15.00
C GLY A 94 6.16 7.17 -14.10
N GLY A 95 6.30 7.77 -12.91
CA GLY A 95 7.31 7.33 -11.93
C GLY A 95 7.10 5.89 -11.44
N GLU A 96 5.84 5.46 -11.30
CA GLU A 96 5.51 4.10 -10.91
C GLU A 96 5.76 3.10 -12.05
N ILE A 97 5.48 3.47 -13.31
CA ILE A 97 5.87 2.67 -14.49
C ILE A 97 7.39 2.43 -14.48
N LEU A 98 8.18 3.50 -14.35
CA LEU A 98 9.64 3.41 -14.43
C LEU A 98 10.23 2.62 -13.25
N THR A 99 9.68 2.76 -12.05
CA THR A 99 10.12 1.98 -10.88
C THR A 99 9.74 0.50 -11.02
N ALA A 100 8.55 0.19 -11.51
CA ALA A 100 8.12 -1.18 -11.81
C ALA A 100 9.04 -1.85 -12.83
N LEU A 101 9.36 -1.18 -13.94
CA LEU A 101 10.32 -1.68 -14.94
C LEU A 101 11.72 -1.90 -14.34
N LYS A 102 12.19 -0.96 -13.51
CA LYS A 102 13.48 -1.08 -12.79
C LYS A 102 13.47 -2.22 -11.75
N ALA A 103 12.29 -2.56 -11.21
CA ALA A 103 12.13 -3.72 -10.33
C ALA A 103 12.28 -5.04 -11.09
N GLY A 104 12.09 -5.04 -12.40
CA GLY A 104 12.28 -6.19 -13.29
C GLY A 104 10.99 -6.93 -13.64
N VAL A 105 9.82 -6.30 -13.45
CA VAL A 105 8.54 -6.88 -13.87
C VAL A 105 8.48 -7.02 -15.38
N ASP A 106 7.84 -8.08 -15.87
CA ASP A 106 7.42 -8.16 -17.27
C ASP A 106 6.40 -7.04 -17.54
N PRO A 107 6.61 -6.15 -18.52
CA PRO A 107 5.65 -5.11 -18.88
C PRO A 107 4.22 -5.63 -19.11
N ALA A 108 4.07 -6.86 -19.63
CA ALA A 108 2.76 -7.50 -19.82
C ALA A 108 2.01 -7.81 -18.52
N LEU A 109 2.70 -7.74 -17.37
CA LEU A 109 2.14 -7.92 -16.03
C LEU A 109 1.90 -6.60 -15.29
N ILE A 110 2.10 -5.46 -15.94
CA ILE A 110 1.77 -4.15 -15.38
C ILE A 110 0.34 -3.75 -15.77
N VAL A 111 -0.39 -3.18 -14.81
CA VAL A 111 -1.72 -2.58 -14.98
C VAL A 111 -1.64 -1.08 -14.66
N LEU A 112 -1.82 -0.22 -15.67
CA LEU A 112 -1.79 1.23 -15.50
C LEU A 112 -3.17 1.78 -15.15
N HIS A 113 -3.23 2.45 -14.01
CA HIS A 113 -4.36 3.21 -13.47
C HIS A 113 -4.17 4.71 -13.61
N GLY A 114 -5.18 5.47 -13.17
CA GLY A 114 -5.14 6.93 -13.05
C GLY A 114 -6.41 7.58 -13.59
N ASN A 115 -6.95 8.57 -12.90
CA ASN A 115 -8.16 9.28 -13.36
C ASN A 115 -7.86 10.43 -14.34
N ALA A 116 -6.58 10.76 -14.51
CA ALA A 116 -6.13 11.90 -15.30
C ALA A 116 -4.76 11.59 -15.92
N LYS A 117 -4.68 10.54 -16.75
CA LYS A 117 -3.41 10.10 -17.36
C LYS A 117 -2.92 11.17 -18.35
N SER A 118 -1.69 11.61 -18.17
CA SER A 118 -1.02 12.55 -19.07
C SER A 118 -0.61 11.87 -20.38
N ASP A 119 -0.32 12.68 -21.41
CA ASP A 119 0.19 12.16 -22.68
C ASP A 119 1.54 11.47 -22.50
N GLU A 120 2.37 11.98 -21.58
CA GLU A 120 3.64 11.37 -21.20
C GLU A 120 3.44 9.96 -20.62
N GLU A 121 2.50 9.79 -19.70
CA GLU A 121 2.21 8.50 -19.08
C GLU A 121 1.64 7.49 -20.06
N ILE A 122 0.73 7.94 -20.94
CA ILE A 122 0.18 7.11 -22.02
C ILE A 122 1.30 6.71 -23.01
N ALA A 123 2.18 7.64 -23.37
CA ALA A 123 3.31 7.35 -24.24
C ALA A 123 4.27 6.33 -23.61
N LEU A 124 4.62 6.49 -22.33
CA LEU A 124 5.44 5.53 -21.58
C LEU A 124 4.79 4.15 -21.56
N ALA A 125 3.48 4.08 -21.30
CA ALA A 125 2.76 2.81 -21.25
C ALA A 125 2.84 2.04 -22.57
N VAL A 126 2.59 2.76 -23.67
CA VAL A 126 2.59 2.19 -25.01
C VAL A 126 4.01 1.89 -25.52
N GLU A 127 4.99 2.73 -25.17
CA GLU A 127 6.40 2.54 -25.55
C GLU A 127 6.98 1.28 -24.92
N HIS A 128 6.72 1.07 -23.64
CA HIS A 128 7.23 -0.07 -22.88
C HIS A 128 6.38 -1.34 -23.02
N GLY A 129 5.23 -1.28 -23.72
CA GLY A 129 4.37 -2.43 -23.94
C GLY A 129 3.66 -2.89 -22.67
N ILE A 130 3.15 -1.94 -21.87
CA ILE A 130 2.40 -2.22 -20.64
C ILE A 130 1.15 -3.04 -20.96
N GLY A 131 0.95 -4.10 -20.16
CA GLY A 131 -0.03 -5.14 -20.41
C GLY A 131 -1.47 -4.62 -20.48
N LEU A 132 -1.91 -3.85 -19.49
CA LEU A 132 -3.28 -3.33 -19.43
C LEU A 132 -3.28 -1.84 -19.06
N VAL A 133 -4.12 -1.05 -19.73
CA VAL A 133 -4.45 0.31 -19.31
C VAL A 133 -5.91 0.35 -18.86
N VAL A 134 -6.15 0.72 -17.61
CA VAL A 134 -7.50 0.88 -17.06
C VAL A 134 -8.02 2.26 -17.42
N VAL A 135 -8.89 2.32 -18.42
CA VAL A 135 -9.54 3.53 -18.92
C VAL A 135 -10.54 4.04 -17.89
N ASP A 136 -10.39 5.29 -17.49
CA ASP A 136 -11.24 5.96 -16.50
C ASP A 136 -12.29 6.87 -17.15
N ASN A 137 -12.03 7.36 -18.37
CA ASN A 137 -12.91 8.27 -19.11
C ASN A 137 -12.64 8.23 -20.64
N ALA A 138 -13.38 9.04 -21.41
CA ALA A 138 -13.24 9.08 -22.87
C ALA A 138 -11.93 9.74 -23.36
N ASP A 139 -11.31 10.61 -22.57
CA ASP A 139 -10.06 11.29 -22.93
C ASP A 139 -8.89 10.30 -22.93
N ASP A 140 -8.88 9.32 -22.02
CA ASP A 140 -7.93 8.21 -22.03
C ASP A 140 -7.98 7.45 -23.36
N VAL A 141 -9.18 7.20 -23.89
CA VAL A 141 -9.39 6.52 -25.17
C VAL A 141 -8.85 7.37 -26.32
N ASP A 142 -9.17 8.67 -26.37
CA ASP A 142 -8.65 9.60 -27.39
C ASP A 142 -7.12 9.60 -27.41
N ARG A 143 -6.48 9.69 -26.23
CA ARG A 143 -5.02 9.72 -26.08
C ARG A 143 -4.38 8.41 -26.51
N LEU A 144 -4.95 7.26 -26.11
CA LEU A 144 -4.45 5.95 -26.51
C LEU A 144 -4.55 5.75 -28.03
N GLU A 145 -5.67 6.12 -28.65
CA GLU A 145 -5.85 6.04 -30.10
C GLU A 145 -4.85 6.93 -30.85
N ALA A 146 -4.56 8.11 -30.32
CA ALA A 146 -3.59 9.05 -30.90
C ALA A 146 -2.15 8.52 -30.92
N THR A 147 -1.79 7.55 -30.06
CA THR A 147 -0.47 6.89 -30.10
C THR A 147 -0.24 6.08 -31.38
N GLY A 148 -1.32 5.68 -32.07
CA GLY A 148 -1.28 4.88 -33.28
C GLY A 148 -0.85 3.42 -33.09
N ARG A 149 -0.69 2.96 -31.84
CA ARG A 149 -0.28 1.58 -31.50
C ARG A 149 -1.41 0.81 -30.84
N PRO A 150 -1.46 -0.53 -30.99
CA PRO A 150 -2.45 -1.34 -30.30
C PRO A 150 -2.25 -1.33 -28.78
N GLN A 151 -3.33 -1.26 -28.01
CA GLN A 151 -3.29 -1.35 -26.54
C GLN A 151 -4.48 -2.16 -25.99
N ASP A 152 -4.21 -3.00 -25.01
CA ASP A 152 -5.23 -3.71 -24.25
C ASP A 152 -5.74 -2.84 -23.11
N VAL A 153 -7.07 -2.75 -23.00
CA VAL A 153 -7.71 -1.87 -22.03
C VAL A 153 -8.76 -2.60 -21.19
N LEU A 154 -8.88 -2.13 -19.95
CA LEU A 154 -10.05 -2.37 -19.10
C LEU A 154 -10.83 -1.06 -18.97
N VAL A 155 -12.13 -1.13 -18.64
CA VAL A 155 -12.92 0.06 -18.28
C VAL A 155 -13.24 0.01 -16.79
N ARG A 156 -12.94 1.11 -16.08
CA ARG A 156 -13.23 1.23 -14.65
C ARG A 156 -14.68 1.60 -14.38
N ILE A 157 -15.33 0.82 -13.52
CA ILE A 157 -16.75 0.92 -13.22
C ILE A 157 -16.97 1.35 -11.78
N ILE A 158 -17.98 2.19 -11.57
CA ILE A 158 -18.56 2.49 -10.26
C ILE A 158 -19.57 1.37 -9.96
N PRO A 159 -19.31 0.47 -8.98
CA PRO A 159 -20.17 -0.69 -8.75
C PRO A 159 -21.48 -0.34 -8.02
N GLY A 160 -21.59 0.88 -7.47
CA GLY A 160 -22.74 1.27 -6.65
C GLY A 160 -22.78 0.59 -5.28
N VAL A 161 -21.65 0.06 -4.82
CA VAL A 161 -21.49 -0.57 -3.50
C VAL A 161 -20.68 0.38 -2.61
N THR A 162 -21.21 0.67 -1.44
CA THR A 162 -20.53 1.47 -0.41
C THR A 162 -20.01 0.53 0.67
N ALA A 163 -18.71 0.57 0.95
CA ALA A 163 -18.14 -0.02 2.16
C ALA A 163 -18.23 1.00 3.30
N ASP A 164 -18.76 0.62 4.45
CA ASP A 164 -18.81 1.48 5.65
C ASP A 164 -17.38 1.75 6.14
N THR A 165 -16.80 2.85 5.67
CA THR A 165 -15.48 3.35 6.07
C THR A 165 -15.55 4.86 6.26
N HIS A 166 -14.59 5.46 6.97
CA HIS A 166 -14.57 6.91 7.19
C HIS A 166 -14.68 7.69 5.87
N ALA A 167 -15.33 8.86 5.88
CA ALA A 167 -15.67 9.64 4.68
C ALA A 167 -14.46 9.98 3.77
N HIS A 168 -13.23 9.99 4.32
CA HIS A 168 -11.98 10.22 3.58
C HIS A 168 -11.42 8.97 2.87
N VAL A 169 -12.07 7.81 3.04
CA VAL A 169 -11.59 6.48 2.59
C VAL A 169 -12.53 5.83 1.56
N LEU A 170 -13.65 6.50 1.24
CA LEU A 170 -14.63 6.05 0.27
C LEU A 170 -14.11 6.29 -1.17
N THR A 171 -13.86 5.22 -1.92
CA THR A 171 -13.54 5.28 -3.35
C THR A 171 -14.55 4.44 -4.11
N GLY A 172 -15.28 5.02 -5.08
CA GLY A 172 -16.21 4.25 -5.94
C GLY A 172 -17.71 4.39 -5.64
N HIS A 173 -18.14 5.51 -5.03
CA HIS A 173 -19.57 5.87 -4.92
C HIS A 173 -20.01 6.84 -6.03
N GLU A 174 -21.32 7.05 -6.19
CA GLU A 174 -21.87 8.08 -7.08
C GLU A 174 -21.30 9.47 -6.71
N GLY A 175 -20.68 10.16 -7.67
CA GLY A 175 -19.92 11.40 -7.43
C GLY A 175 -18.41 11.21 -7.16
N SER A 176 -17.92 9.97 -7.18
CA SER A 176 -16.48 9.66 -7.23
C SER A 176 -15.84 10.25 -8.48
N LYS A 177 -14.60 10.76 -8.35
CA LYS A 177 -13.78 11.19 -9.50
C LYS A 177 -13.22 10.04 -10.34
N PHE A 178 -13.42 8.80 -9.88
CA PHE A 178 -12.90 7.58 -10.50
C PHE A 178 -14.04 6.74 -11.08
N GLY A 179 -13.77 6.15 -12.25
CA GLY A 179 -14.65 5.22 -12.93
C GLY A 179 -15.90 5.86 -13.52
N LEU A 180 -16.66 5.04 -14.22
CA LEU A 180 -17.87 5.43 -14.91
C LEU A 180 -19.09 4.78 -14.28
N ALA A 181 -20.20 5.52 -14.24
CA ALA A 181 -21.50 4.92 -13.97
C ALA A 181 -21.81 3.85 -15.05
N PRO A 182 -22.57 2.78 -14.73
CA PRO A 182 -22.81 1.67 -15.65
C PRO A 182 -23.29 2.08 -17.06
N ALA A 183 -24.15 3.11 -17.16
CA ALA A 183 -24.65 3.59 -18.44
C ALA A 183 -23.56 4.27 -19.30
N ASP A 184 -22.67 5.05 -18.66
CA ASP A 184 -21.52 5.68 -19.30
C ASP A 184 -20.48 4.65 -19.72
N ALA A 185 -20.19 3.69 -18.85
CA ALA A 185 -19.31 2.58 -19.16
C ALA A 185 -19.80 1.79 -20.37
N ALA A 186 -21.08 1.42 -20.42
CA ALA A 186 -21.65 0.70 -21.57
C ALA A 186 -21.51 1.49 -22.88
N ARG A 187 -21.60 2.83 -22.85
CA ARG A 187 -21.33 3.68 -24.01
C ARG A 187 -19.86 3.63 -24.42
N LEU A 188 -18.95 3.77 -23.46
CA LEU A 188 -17.51 3.79 -23.73
C LEU A 188 -16.98 2.43 -24.19
N ILE A 189 -17.47 1.32 -23.62
CA ILE A 189 -17.17 -0.04 -24.04
C ILE A 189 -17.50 -0.21 -25.53
N ARG A 190 -18.73 0.15 -25.95
CA ARG A 190 -19.11 0.08 -27.36
C ARG A 190 -18.21 0.93 -28.25
N ARG A 191 -17.75 2.10 -27.79
CA ARG A 191 -16.80 2.91 -28.55
C ARG A 191 -15.46 2.18 -28.71
N ILE A 192 -14.92 1.63 -27.63
CA ILE A 192 -13.63 0.90 -27.63
C ILE A 192 -13.71 -0.34 -28.53
N GLU A 193 -14.82 -1.09 -28.52
CA GLU A 193 -15.02 -2.26 -29.39
C GLU A 193 -14.99 -1.94 -30.88
N HIS A 194 -15.30 -0.70 -31.27
CA HIS A 194 -15.20 -0.23 -32.67
C HIS A 194 -13.84 0.41 -32.99
N SER A 195 -12.94 0.52 -32.02
CA SER A 195 -11.60 1.08 -32.22
C SER A 195 -10.71 0.09 -32.99
N PRO A 196 -9.99 0.54 -34.03
CA PRO A 196 -8.99 -0.30 -34.70
C PRO A 196 -7.67 -0.40 -33.91
N ARG A 197 -7.55 0.34 -32.79
CA ARG A 197 -6.32 0.41 -31.98
C ARG A 197 -6.49 -0.20 -30.59
N LEU A 198 -7.67 -0.14 -30.02
CA LEU A 198 -7.88 -0.65 -28.66
C LEU A 198 -8.51 -2.03 -28.69
N ARG A 199 -8.10 -2.87 -27.73
CA ARG A 199 -8.70 -4.18 -27.51
C ARG A 199 -9.37 -4.14 -26.15
N MET A 200 -10.70 -4.15 -26.16
CA MET A 200 -11.53 -4.23 -24.95
C MET A 200 -11.33 -5.61 -24.31
N ARG A 201 -10.57 -5.69 -23.21
CA ARG A 201 -10.28 -6.97 -22.53
C ARG A 201 -11.20 -7.25 -21.35
N GLY A 202 -11.72 -6.20 -20.71
CA GLY A 202 -12.73 -6.35 -19.67
C GLY A 202 -12.85 -5.18 -18.70
N LEU A 203 -13.18 -5.48 -17.45
CA LEU A 203 -13.68 -4.47 -16.50
C LEU A 203 -12.81 -4.40 -15.25
N HIS A 204 -12.72 -3.20 -14.68
CA HIS A 204 -12.09 -2.94 -13.39
C HIS A 204 -13.11 -2.38 -12.39
N VAL A 205 -13.00 -2.78 -11.14
CA VAL A 205 -13.72 -2.20 -10.01
C VAL A 205 -12.80 -2.03 -8.81
N HIS A 206 -13.01 -0.97 -8.03
CA HIS A 206 -12.36 -0.79 -6.74
C HIS A 206 -13.37 -0.23 -5.73
N VAL A 207 -13.59 -0.96 -4.64
CA VAL A 207 -14.72 -0.74 -3.72
C VAL A 207 -14.40 0.25 -2.59
N GLY A 208 -13.12 0.41 -2.23
CA GLY A 208 -12.73 1.23 -1.08
C GLY A 208 -11.32 0.91 -0.58
N SER A 209 -10.96 1.48 0.56
CA SER A 209 -9.70 1.21 1.27
C SER A 209 -9.99 0.86 2.73
N GLN A 210 -9.08 0.11 3.35
CA GLN A 210 -9.16 -0.28 4.76
C GLN A 210 -10.50 -0.97 5.12
N ILE A 211 -11.05 -1.75 4.19
CA ILE A 211 -12.29 -2.50 4.40
C ILE A 211 -11.98 -3.72 5.28
N LEU A 212 -12.69 -3.84 6.40
CA LEU A 212 -12.53 -4.93 7.38
C LEU A 212 -13.64 -6.00 7.29
N ASP A 213 -14.59 -5.81 6.37
CA ASP A 213 -15.67 -6.75 6.06
C ASP A 213 -15.50 -7.32 4.64
N VAL A 214 -15.94 -8.56 4.40
CA VAL A 214 -15.74 -9.24 3.11
C VAL A 214 -16.89 -9.00 2.13
N GLU A 215 -18.06 -8.66 2.65
CA GLU A 215 -19.32 -8.52 1.94
C GLU A 215 -19.29 -7.44 0.84
N PRO A 216 -18.68 -6.25 1.04
CA PRO A 216 -18.62 -5.23 -0.01
C PRO A 216 -17.88 -5.72 -1.26
N PHE A 217 -16.85 -6.55 -1.10
CA PHE A 217 -16.11 -7.10 -2.24
C PHE A 217 -16.97 -8.05 -3.07
N ALA A 218 -17.67 -8.99 -2.43
CA ALA A 218 -18.59 -9.89 -3.11
C ALA A 218 -19.75 -9.15 -3.79
N ALA A 219 -20.32 -8.15 -3.10
CA ALA A 219 -21.42 -7.34 -3.62
C ALA A 219 -21.04 -6.56 -4.90
N SER A 220 -19.75 -6.24 -5.09
CA SER A 220 -19.27 -5.52 -6.26
C SER A 220 -19.24 -6.35 -7.56
N VAL A 221 -19.28 -7.69 -7.46
CA VAL A 221 -19.13 -8.59 -8.62
C VAL A 221 -20.37 -8.58 -9.52
N ALA A 222 -21.56 -8.69 -8.92
CA ALA A 222 -22.81 -8.81 -9.69
C ALA A 222 -23.10 -7.57 -10.58
N PRO A 223 -22.92 -6.32 -10.09
CA PRO A 223 -23.07 -5.13 -10.94
C PRO A 223 -22.13 -5.10 -12.14
N VAL A 224 -20.88 -5.55 -11.96
CA VAL A 224 -19.87 -5.59 -13.04
C VAL A 224 -20.25 -6.65 -14.09
N ALA A 225 -20.73 -7.81 -13.66
CA ALA A 225 -21.19 -8.88 -14.55
C ALA A 225 -22.37 -8.47 -15.45
N GLN A 226 -23.22 -7.53 -15.00
CA GLN A 226 -24.38 -7.05 -15.77
C GLN A 226 -24.00 -6.22 -17.02
N LEU A 227 -22.74 -5.78 -17.13
CA LEU A 227 -22.27 -5.00 -18.29
C LEU A 227 -21.83 -5.87 -19.47
N GLY A 228 -21.69 -7.19 -19.29
CA GLY A 228 -21.31 -8.13 -20.34
C GLY A 228 -20.30 -9.17 -19.87
N GLU A 229 -20.04 -10.13 -20.75
CA GLU A 229 -19.00 -11.15 -20.56
C GLU A 229 -17.69 -10.70 -21.18
N PHE A 230 -16.61 -10.71 -20.39
CA PHE A 230 -15.28 -10.28 -20.79
C PHE A 230 -14.20 -11.31 -20.43
N GLU A 231 -13.02 -11.16 -21.02
CA GLU A 231 -11.90 -12.05 -20.78
C GLU A 231 -11.21 -11.78 -19.43
N ILE A 232 -11.28 -10.55 -18.92
CA ILE A 232 -10.58 -10.12 -17.70
C ILE A 232 -11.53 -9.35 -16.78
N TYR A 233 -11.60 -9.74 -15.52
CA TYR A 233 -12.24 -8.96 -14.46
C TYR A 233 -11.20 -8.65 -13.39
N ASP A 234 -10.88 -7.37 -13.27
CA ASP A 234 -10.05 -6.86 -12.20
C ASP A 234 -10.93 -6.35 -11.06
N LEU A 235 -10.90 -7.08 -9.96
CA LEU A 235 -11.74 -6.85 -8.79
C LEU A 235 -11.06 -5.94 -7.76
N GLY A 236 -9.92 -5.34 -8.13
CA GLY A 236 -9.25 -4.28 -7.40
C GLY A 236 -8.68 -4.71 -6.06
N GLY A 237 -8.28 -3.71 -5.28
CA GLY A 237 -7.81 -3.87 -3.90
C GLY A 237 -8.82 -3.39 -2.86
N GLY A 238 -8.31 -3.06 -1.67
CA GLY A 238 -9.08 -2.37 -0.64
C GLY A 238 -9.15 -3.08 0.71
N LEU A 239 -8.76 -4.36 0.72
CA LEU A 239 -8.70 -5.15 1.95
C LEU A 239 -7.82 -4.45 2.98
N GLY A 240 -8.36 -4.30 4.18
CA GLY A 240 -7.69 -3.62 5.28
C GLY A 240 -6.54 -4.40 5.88
N ALA A 241 -5.79 -3.71 6.72
CA ALA A 241 -4.70 -4.27 7.52
C ALA A 241 -4.87 -3.92 8.99
N ARG A 242 -4.16 -4.62 9.86
CA ARG A 242 -4.22 -4.41 11.30
C ARG A 242 -3.18 -3.39 11.72
N TYR A 243 -3.58 -2.16 12.07
CA TYR A 243 -2.70 -1.10 12.59
C TYR A 243 -2.73 -1.03 14.11
N THR A 244 -3.90 -1.24 14.67
CA THR A 244 -4.20 -1.14 16.10
C THR A 244 -4.75 -2.46 16.62
N TRP A 245 -4.92 -2.54 17.94
CA TRP A 245 -5.56 -3.70 18.55
C TRP A 245 -7.05 -3.81 18.25
N ALA A 246 -7.70 -2.70 17.86
CA ALA A 246 -9.10 -2.65 17.51
C ALA A 246 -9.37 -3.19 16.09
N ASP A 247 -8.36 -3.17 15.22
CA ASP A 247 -8.49 -3.67 13.87
C ASP A 247 -8.55 -5.20 13.84
N ASN A 248 -9.55 -5.74 13.15
CA ASN A 248 -9.73 -7.17 12.94
C ASN A 248 -10.03 -7.47 11.46
N PRO A 249 -9.05 -7.28 10.54
CA PRO A 249 -9.26 -7.57 9.13
C PRO A 249 -9.48 -9.07 8.91
N PRO A 250 -10.24 -9.47 7.87
CA PRO A 250 -10.42 -10.86 7.54
C PRO A 250 -9.09 -11.45 7.04
N THR A 251 -8.96 -12.76 7.16
CA THR A 251 -7.81 -13.47 6.57
C THR A 251 -7.89 -13.41 5.04
N VAL A 252 -6.76 -13.58 4.37
CA VAL A 252 -6.71 -13.65 2.89
C VAL A 252 -7.64 -14.75 2.38
N ALA A 253 -7.62 -15.92 3.04
CA ALA A 253 -8.53 -17.03 2.74
C ALA A 253 -10.01 -16.63 2.85
N ALA A 254 -10.44 -15.99 3.95
CA ALA A 254 -11.83 -15.59 4.14
C ALA A 254 -12.29 -14.53 3.12
N TYR A 255 -11.42 -13.56 2.84
CA TYR A 255 -11.64 -12.58 1.78
C TYR A 255 -11.83 -13.25 0.41
N LEU A 256 -10.93 -14.17 0.04
CA LEU A 256 -10.98 -14.83 -1.26
C LEU A 256 -12.12 -15.85 -1.37
N ASP A 257 -12.49 -16.54 -0.30
CA ASP A 257 -13.65 -17.44 -0.29
C ASP A 257 -14.92 -16.67 -0.66
N THR A 258 -15.14 -15.51 -0.03
CA THR A 258 -16.30 -14.66 -0.29
C THR A 258 -16.27 -14.04 -1.68
N LEU A 259 -15.15 -13.43 -2.08
CA LEU A 259 -15.00 -12.78 -3.38
C LEU A 259 -15.13 -13.79 -4.53
N ILE A 260 -14.41 -14.91 -4.46
CA ILE A 260 -14.44 -15.93 -5.51
C ILE A 260 -15.74 -16.71 -5.51
N GLY A 261 -16.41 -16.85 -4.35
CA GLY A 261 -17.77 -17.36 -4.27
C GLY A 261 -18.74 -16.55 -5.13
N ALA A 262 -18.70 -15.22 -5.02
CA ALA A 262 -19.48 -14.33 -5.87
C ALA A 262 -19.04 -14.38 -7.35
N ALA A 263 -17.73 -14.41 -7.63
CA ALA A 263 -17.20 -14.55 -8.99
C ALA A 263 -17.72 -15.81 -9.69
N LYS A 264 -17.75 -16.97 -9.00
CA LYS A 264 -18.27 -18.22 -9.54
C LYS A 264 -19.77 -18.19 -9.86
N GLN A 265 -20.53 -17.31 -9.20
CA GLN A 265 -21.96 -17.15 -9.44
C GLN A 265 -22.26 -16.25 -10.65
N HIS A 266 -21.37 -15.29 -10.94
CA HIS A 266 -21.68 -14.19 -11.85
C HIS A 266 -20.75 -14.06 -13.06
N LEU A 267 -19.53 -14.62 -13.01
CA LEU A 267 -18.51 -14.44 -14.05
C LEU A 267 -18.23 -15.74 -14.82
N PRO A 268 -17.82 -15.65 -16.10
CA PRO A 268 -17.43 -16.81 -16.88
C PRO A 268 -16.25 -17.57 -16.22
N PRO A 269 -16.31 -18.90 -16.06
CA PRO A 269 -15.21 -19.68 -15.46
C PRO A 269 -13.87 -19.59 -16.22
N SER A 270 -13.92 -19.21 -17.49
CA SER A 270 -12.73 -19.01 -18.33
C SER A 270 -12.08 -17.64 -18.15
N ALA A 271 -12.78 -16.68 -17.56
CA ALA A 271 -12.27 -15.32 -17.41
C ALA A 271 -11.03 -15.31 -16.51
N GLN A 272 -10.12 -14.38 -16.76
CA GLN A 272 -9.02 -14.09 -15.87
C GLN A 272 -9.52 -13.20 -14.73
N LEU A 273 -9.19 -13.54 -13.49
CA LEU A 273 -9.40 -12.63 -12.36
C LEU A 273 -8.11 -11.93 -11.95
N ILE A 274 -8.20 -10.63 -11.71
CA ILE A 274 -7.12 -9.83 -11.12
C ILE A 274 -7.60 -9.27 -9.78
N ILE A 275 -6.70 -9.24 -8.79
CA ILE A 275 -6.89 -8.49 -7.54
C ILE A 275 -5.67 -7.61 -7.28
N GLU A 276 -5.87 -6.49 -6.59
CA GLU A 276 -4.88 -5.43 -6.43
C GLU A 276 -4.54 -5.11 -4.96
N PRO A 277 -4.13 -6.09 -4.13
CA PRO A 277 -3.78 -5.84 -2.75
C PRO A 277 -2.55 -4.92 -2.66
N GLY A 278 -2.70 -3.81 -1.94
CA GLY A 278 -1.60 -2.92 -1.56
C GLY A 278 -1.40 -2.93 -0.05
N ARG A 279 -2.30 -2.25 0.68
CA ARG A 279 -2.24 -2.09 2.14
C ARG A 279 -2.09 -3.42 2.88
N SER A 280 -3.00 -4.36 2.64
CA SER A 280 -3.00 -5.69 3.24
C SER A 280 -1.81 -6.58 2.84
N MET A 281 -1.06 -6.20 1.80
CA MET A 281 0.15 -6.90 1.38
C MET A 281 1.37 -6.47 2.20
N VAL A 282 1.53 -5.17 2.45
CA VAL A 282 2.79 -4.60 2.97
C VAL A 282 2.70 -4.00 4.37
N CYS A 283 1.53 -3.56 4.81
CA CYS A 283 1.34 -2.83 6.07
C CYS A 283 2.04 -3.50 7.26
N THR A 284 1.69 -4.76 7.52
CA THR A 284 2.22 -5.53 8.65
C THR A 284 3.60 -6.12 8.40
N ALA A 285 4.19 -5.95 7.22
CA ALA A 285 5.53 -6.45 6.91
C ALA A 285 6.64 -5.48 7.33
N ALA A 286 6.31 -4.27 7.80
CA ALA A 286 7.29 -3.27 8.19
C ALA A 286 6.97 -2.56 9.51
N THR A 287 8.01 -2.00 10.10
CA THR A 287 7.97 -1.15 11.30
C THR A 287 8.93 0.02 11.15
N THR A 288 8.65 1.14 11.80
CA THR A 288 9.56 2.28 11.85
C THR A 288 10.11 2.42 13.26
N ILE A 289 11.44 2.53 13.37
CA ILE A 289 12.16 2.72 14.63
C ILE A 289 12.63 4.16 14.69
N TYR A 290 12.35 4.81 15.81
CA TYR A 290 12.69 6.19 16.11
C TYR A 290 13.56 6.27 17.37
N ARG A 291 14.16 7.44 17.59
CA ARG A 291 14.79 7.81 18.86
C ARG A 291 14.03 8.93 19.54
N VAL A 292 13.77 8.76 20.83
CA VAL A 292 13.16 9.79 21.67
C VAL A 292 14.15 10.94 21.85
N THR A 293 13.75 12.14 21.46
CA THR A 293 14.58 13.36 21.52
C THR A 293 14.20 14.25 22.69
N THR A 294 12.94 14.26 23.11
CA THR A 294 12.45 15.10 24.21
C THR A 294 11.26 14.44 24.90
N VAL A 295 11.19 14.55 26.23
CA VAL A 295 10.02 14.14 27.01
C VAL A 295 9.53 15.33 27.83
N LYS A 296 8.40 15.91 27.43
CA LYS A 296 7.78 17.04 28.12
C LYS A 296 6.66 16.54 29.02
N ARG A 297 6.90 16.54 30.34
CA ARG A 297 5.92 16.13 31.34
C ARG A 297 5.04 17.32 31.73
N GLY A 298 3.72 17.14 31.68
CA GLY A 298 2.74 18.18 31.97
C GLY A 298 1.36 17.56 32.21
N ALA A 299 0.28 18.33 31.96
CA ALA A 299 -1.08 17.79 32.00
C ALA A 299 -1.27 16.64 30.98
N ILE A 300 -0.59 16.76 29.83
CA ILE A 300 -0.35 15.69 28.87
C ILE A 300 1.17 15.49 28.80
N THR A 301 1.62 14.24 28.85
CA THR A 301 3.02 13.91 28.61
C THR A 301 3.25 13.75 27.11
N PHE A 302 4.13 14.57 26.55
CA PHE A 302 4.56 14.47 25.15
C PHE A 302 5.91 13.78 25.05
N VAL A 303 6.01 12.78 24.17
CA VAL A 303 7.24 12.06 23.83
C VAL A 303 7.59 12.40 22.39
N ALA A 304 8.53 13.31 22.18
CA ALA A 304 8.98 13.72 20.86
C ALA A 304 10.05 12.76 20.34
N VAL A 305 9.95 12.38 19.06
CA VAL A 305 10.92 11.52 18.38
C VAL A 305 11.68 12.27 17.29
N ASP A 306 12.69 11.63 16.68
CA ASP A 306 13.54 12.22 15.63
C ASP A 306 12.98 12.15 14.20
N GLY A 307 11.74 11.69 14.04
CA GLY A 307 10.93 11.70 12.82
C GLY A 307 9.62 12.47 12.99
N GLY A 308 8.56 12.07 12.28
CA GLY A 308 7.23 12.68 12.37
C GLY A 308 6.45 12.60 11.06
N MET A 309 5.61 13.60 10.80
CA MET A 309 4.81 13.72 9.58
C MET A 309 5.62 13.75 8.28
N GLY A 310 6.93 14.00 8.35
CA GLY A 310 7.86 13.90 7.22
C GLY A 310 8.06 12.46 6.73
N ASP A 311 7.96 11.46 7.62
CA ASP A 311 8.13 10.04 7.29
C ASP A 311 6.85 9.20 7.49
N ASN A 312 5.89 9.71 8.26
CA ASN A 312 4.54 9.15 8.37
C ASN A 312 3.47 10.26 8.34
N LEU A 313 3.05 10.63 7.13
CA LEU A 313 1.99 11.63 6.93
C LEU A 313 0.56 11.05 7.14
N GLU A 314 0.40 9.73 7.24
CA GLU A 314 -0.94 9.09 7.33
C GLU A 314 -1.72 9.57 8.55
N VAL A 315 -1.04 9.86 9.65
CA VAL A 315 -1.69 10.30 10.90
C VAL A 315 -2.32 11.68 10.71
N ALA A 316 -1.60 12.62 10.12
CA ALA A 316 -2.11 13.97 9.90
C ALA A 316 -3.12 14.05 8.73
N LEU A 317 -2.95 13.22 7.70
CA LEU A 317 -3.75 13.30 6.48
C LEU A 317 -5.02 12.44 6.53
N PHE A 318 -4.93 11.25 7.13
CA PHE A 318 -6.02 10.26 7.14
C PHE A 318 -6.47 9.89 8.55
N GLU A 319 -5.93 10.54 9.58
CA GLU A 319 -6.20 10.21 10.99
C GLU A 319 -5.89 8.74 11.32
N GLN A 320 -4.97 8.12 10.56
CA GLN A 320 -4.59 6.72 10.77
C GLN A 320 -4.00 6.56 12.17
N ARG A 321 -4.58 5.66 12.95
CA ARG A 321 -4.08 5.30 14.28
C ARG A 321 -3.01 4.22 14.16
N PHE A 322 -1.99 4.32 14.99
CA PHE A 322 -0.93 3.32 15.15
C PHE A 322 -0.76 3.02 16.65
N GLU A 323 -0.05 1.95 16.97
CA GLU A 323 0.45 1.70 18.32
C GLU A 323 1.95 1.98 18.38
N ALA A 324 2.48 2.12 19.59
CA ALA A 324 3.91 2.31 19.80
C ALA A 324 4.38 1.68 21.11
N GLY A 325 5.67 1.36 21.17
CA GLY A 325 6.31 0.86 22.37
C GLY A 325 7.76 1.28 22.47
N ILE A 326 8.24 1.42 23.71
CA ILE A 326 9.67 1.60 23.97
C ILE A 326 10.36 0.26 23.81
N VAL A 327 11.35 0.18 22.94
CA VAL A 327 12.14 -1.05 22.70
C VAL A 327 12.77 -1.50 24.02
N GLY A 328 12.63 -2.79 24.36
CA GLY A 328 13.05 -3.32 25.66
C GLY A 328 11.99 -3.24 26.76
N ARG A 329 10.90 -2.49 26.55
CA ARG A 329 9.90 -2.17 27.59
C ARG A 329 8.47 -2.11 27.04
N PHE A 330 8.06 -3.16 26.33
CA PHE A 330 6.67 -3.30 25.84
C PHE A 330 5.69 -3.70 26.96
N GLU A 331 6.20 -4.31 28.04
CA GLU A 331 5.41 -4.72 29.19
C GLU A 331 5.78 -3.91 30.45
N GLY A 332 4.90 -3.99 31.46
CA GLY A 332 5.10 -3.37 32.77
C GLY A 332 4.30 -2.09 32.96
N PRO A 333 4.54 -1.36 34.08
CA PRO A 333 3.85 -0.12 34.38
C PRO A 333 4.06 0.91 33.26
N SER A 334 2.96 1.51 32.80
CA SER A 334 2.96 2.49 31.73
C SER A 334 2.16 3.73 32.12
N GLN A 335 2.39 4.81 31.38
CA GLN A 335 1.59 6.02 31.44
C GLN A 335 1.07 6.32 30.04
N THR A 336 -0.14 6.86 29.93
CA THR A 336 -0.68 7.34 28.66
C THR A 336 0.05 8.61 28.25
N VAL A 337 0.58 8.63 27.02
CA VAL A 337 1.31 9.75 26.44
C VAL A 337 0.83 10.04 25.01
N THR A 338 1.23 11.19 24.49
CA THR A 338 1.13 11.51 23.06
C THR A 338 2.53 11.49 22.45
N VAL A 339 2.75 10.63 21.46
CA VAL A 339 3.98 10.57 20.67
C VAL A 339 3.87 11.57 19.53
N VAL A 340 4.83 12.48 19.45
CA VAL A 340 4.87 13.57 18.48
C VAL A 340 6.17 13.53 17.69
N GLY A 341 6.16 14.09 16.49
CA GLY A 341 7.39 14.28 15.73
C GLY A 341 8.16 15.53 16.16
N ARG A 342 9.13 15.90 15.32
CA ARG A 342 10.03 17.05 15.52
C ARG A 342 9.69 18.29 14.67
N HIS A 343 8.64 18.23 13.88
CA HIS A 343 8.25 19.29 12.95
C HIS A 343 7.59 20.47 13.67
N CYS A 344 7.70 21.65 13.08
CA CYS A 344 7.15 22.88 13.66
C CYS A 344 5.67 23.06 13.28
N GLU A 345 4.89 22.00 13.47
CA GLU A 345 3.46 21.98 13.17
C GLU A 345 2.73 21.28 14.32
N SER A 346 1.61 21.85 14.75
CA SER A 346 0.81 21.32 15.85
C SER A 346 0.20 19.95 15.55
N GLY A 347 -0.05 19.68 14.26
CA GLY A 347 -0.53 18.41 13.74
C GLY A 347 0.54 17.33 13.59
N ASP A 348 1.81 17.58 13.95
CA ASP A 348 2.88 16.58 13.91
C ASP A 348 2.78 15.57 15.07
N VAL A 349 1.70 14.80 15.04
CA VAL A 349 1.39 13.73 16.00
C VAL A 349 1.55 12.39 15.28
N LEU A 350 2.23 11.45 15.93
CA LEU A 350 2.37 10.07 15.42
C LEU A 350 1.38 9.12 16.10
N VAL A 351 1.24 9.22 17.42
CA VAL A 351 0.30 8.40 18.18
C VAL A 351 -0.27 9.22 19.34
N ASP A 352 -1.58 9.41 19.35
CA ASP A 352 -2.27 10.09 20.45
C ASP A 352 -2.87 9.08 21.42
N GLY A 353 -2.50 9.17 22.70
CA GLY A 353 -3.08 8.35 23.76
C GLY A 353 -2.51 6.92 23.86
N VAL A 354 -1.20 6.72 23.68
CA VAL A 354 -0.55 5.40 23.78
C VAL A 354 0.06 5.14 25.15
N PRO A 355 -0.07 3.93 25.72
CA PRO A 355 0.63 3.56 26.96
C PRO A 355 2.12 3.30 26.70
N LEU A 356 3.02 4.12 27.26
CA LEU A 356 4.48 3.89 27.22
C LEU A 356 5.08 3.66 28.61
N SER A 357 6.01 2.73 28.73
CA SER A 357 6.73 2.43 29.97
C SER A 357 7.97 3.31 30.12
N ASP A 358 7.91 4.23 31.10
CA ASP A 358 9.00 5.15 31.52
C ASP A 358 9.85 5.72 30.36
N PRO A 359 9.25 6.48 29.41
CA PRO A 359 9.99 7.02 28.27
C PRO A 359 11.04 8.06 28.69
N LYS A 360 12.24 7.93 28.12
CA LYS A 360 13.41 8.77 28.37
C LYS A 360 14.05 9.22 27.05
N VAL A 361 14.72 10.37 27.11
CA VAL A 361 15.54 10.85 25.99
C VAL A 361 16.63 9.82 25.69
N GLY A 362 16.80 9.50 24.40
CA GLY A 362 17.73 8.49 23.91
C GLY A 362 17.13 7.11 23.72
N ASP A 363 15.96 6.82 24.30
CA ASP A 363 15.25 5.55 24.09
C ASP A 363 14.92 5.33 22.62
N LEU A 364 14.89 4.06 22.22
CA LEU A 364 14.31 3.66 20.94
C LEU A 364 12.82 3.42 21.11
N LEU A 365 12.04 3.96 20.19
CA LEU A 365 10.59 3.79 20.10
C LEU A 365 10.26 3.13 18.77
N ALA A 366 9.47 2.06 18.80
CA ALA A 366 9.05 1.35 17.60
C ALA A 366 7.56 1.53 17.35
N VAL A 367 7.21 1.82 16.09
CA VAL A 367 5.85 1.90 15.58
C VAL A 367 5.68 0.77 14.56
N PRO A 368 4.93 -0.30 14.86
CA PRO A 368 4.63 -1.36 13.91
C PRO A 368 3.65 -0.89 12.81
N ALA A 369 3.42 -1.76 11.83
CA ALA A 369 2.41 -1.57 10.78
C ALA A 369 2.64 -0.36 9.83
N THR A 370 3.89 0.08 9.65
CA THR A 370 4.24 1.25 8.83
C THR A 370 4.63 0.89 7.39
N GLY A 371 4.26 -0.29 6.91
CA GLY A 371 4.66 -0.77 5.58
C GLY A 371 3.80 -0.25 4.44
N ALA A 372 2.63 0.31 4.71
CA ALA A 372 1.75 0.86 3.67
C ALA A 372 1.69 2.38 3.82
N TYR A 373 1.82 3.09 2.72
CA TYR A 373 1.66 4.54 2.53
C TYR A 373 2.53 5.49 3.39
N CYS A 374 3.27 5.00 4.39
CA CYS A 374 4.27 5.80 5.10
C CYS A 374 5.39 6.22 4.14
N PHE A 375 6.05 5.24 3.47
CA PHE A 375 7.13 5.54 2.52
C PHE A 375 6.67 6.37 1.31
N THR A 376 5.48 6.10 0.76
CA THR A 376 4.97 6.81 -0.43
C THR A 376 4.75 8.30 -0.17
N MET A 377 4.34 8.65 1.06
CA MET A 377 4.04 10.03 1.45
C MET A 377 5.20 10.72 2.19
N ALA A 378 6.38 10.08 2.19
CA ALA A 378 7.57 10.66 2.78
C ALA A 378 7.96 11.96 2.06
N ASN A 379 8.20 13.01 2.84
CA ASN A 379 8.40 14.38 2.36
C ASN A 379 9.51 15.08 3.17
N ASN A 380 10.01 16.17 2.60
CA ASN A 380 11.10 16.95 3.18
C ASN A 380 10.59 18.14 4.02
N TYR A 381 9.42 18.04 4.67
CA TYR A 381 8.89 19.15 5.48
C TYR A 381 9.90 19.59 6.55
N ASN A 382 10.06 20.91 6.71
CA ASN A 382 11.14 21.57 7.47
C ASN A 382 12.58 21.20 7.03
N GLY A 383 12.80 20.78 5.78
CA GLY A 383 14.11 20.35 5.29
C GLY A 383 14.59 19.03 5.90
N ASN A 384 13.67 18.19 6.39
CA ASN A 384 14.04 16.88 6.91
C ASN A 384 14.48 15.96 5.77
N ARG A 385 15.40 15.04 6.04
CA ARG A 385 15.93 14.08 5.05
C ARG A 385 15.08 12.82 5.09
N ARG A 386 14.64 12.32 3.94
CA ARG A 386 13.89 11.06 3.88
C ARG A 386 14.67 9.91 4.49
N ILE A 387 13.94 9.06 5.21
CA ILE A 387 14.49 7.98 6.03
C ILE A 387 14.95 6.81 5.15
N PRO A 388 15.94 6.01 5.58
CA PRO A 388 16.34 4.81 4.88
C PRO A 388 15.27 3.71 4.98
N VAL A 389 15.28 2.81 4.00
CA VAL A 389 14.56 1.53 4.03
C VAL A 389 15.58 0.40 4.13
N VAL A 390 15.40 -0.46 5.13
CA VAL A 390 16.27 -1.61 5.41
C VAL A 390 15.45 -2.88 5.36
N PHE A 391 15.92 -3.87 4.62
CA PHE A 391 15.38 -5.22 4.67
C PHE A 391 16.09 -6.00 5.78
N ALA A 392 15.34 -6.68 6.61
CA ALA A 392 15.85 -7.60 7.61
C ALA A 392 15.43 -9.02 7.24
N ASN A 393 16.41 -9.92 7.07
CA ASN A 393 16.16 -11.31 6.76
C ASN A 393 17.19 -12.22 7.44
N ASP A 394 16.73 -13.20 8.21
CA ASP A 394 17.57 -14.20 8.90
C ASP A 394 18.77 -13.60 9.66
N GLY A 395 18.55 -12.45 10.32
CA GLY A 395 19.58 -11.77 11.10
C GLY A 395 20.56 -10.93 10.27
N VAL A 396 20.34 -10.81 8.96
CA VAL A 396 21.14 -10.00 8.07
C VAL A 396 20.34 -8.76 7.64
N PRO A 397 20.76 -7.55 8.04
CA PRO A 397 20.17 -6.33 7.53
C PRO A 397 20.77 -5.97 6.17
N ARG A 398 19.96 -5.37 5.30
CA ARG A 398 20.37 -4.90 3.98
C ARG A 398 19.71 -3.57 3.64
N LEU A 399 20.52 -2.53 3.50
CA LEU A 399 20.07 -1.22 3.05
C LEU A 399 19.58 -1.31 1.60
N VAL A 400 18.31 -0.94 1.35
CA VAL A 400 17.72 -0.95 0.00
C VAL A 400 17.37 0.44 -0.51
N VAL A 401 17.15 1.39 0.39
CA VAL A 401 17.06 2.82 0.11
C VAL A 401 17.92 3.54 1.13
N ARG A 402 18.93 4.28 0.68
CA ARG A 402 19.77 5.09 1.58
C ARG A 402 18.99 6.27 2.12
N ARG A 403 19.38 6.75 3.31
CA ARG A 403 18.92 8.04 3.81
C ARG A 403 19.33 9.13 2.83
N GLU A 404 18.48 10.15 2.69
CA GLU A 404 18.90 11.36 2.00
C GLU A 404 20.07 12.04 2.72
N THR A 405 20.93 12.68 1.95
CA THR A 405 21.98 13.59 2.41
C THR A 405 21.45 15.02 2.39
N TRP A 406 22.25 15.97 2.84
CA TRP A 406 21.90 17.39 2.68
C TRP A 406 21.94 17.82 1.21
N ASP A 407 22.85 17.26 0.42
CA ASP A 407 22.98 17.56 -1.01
C ASP A 407 21.74 17.11 -1.79
N ASP A 408 21.08 16.01 -1.40
CA ASP A 408 19.84 15.58 -2.05
C ASP A 408 18.72 16.65 -1.97
N LEU A 409 18.68 17.45 -0.90
CA LEU A 409 17.68 18.53 -0.75
C LEU A 409 17.88 19.66 -1.77
N MET A 410 19.12 19.89 -2.17
CA MET A 410 19.52 20.99 -3.05
C MET A 410 19.80 20.51 -4.48
N ALA A 411 19.61 19.21 -4.77
CA ALA A 411 20.00 18.59 -6.03
C ALA A 411 19.23 19.12 -7.26
N ARG A 412 18.18 19.92 -7.05
CA ARG A 412 17.34 20.51 -8.10
C ARG A 412 17.52 22.02 -8.24
N ASP A 413 18.39 22.62 -7.43
CA ASP A 413 18.65 24.05 -7.48
C ASP A 413 19.42 24.39 -8.76
N VAL A 414 19.11 25.56 -9.33
CA VAL A 414 19.77 26.12 -10.51
C VAL A 414 20.28 27.53 -10.17
N ASP A 415 21.35 27.96 -10.84
CA ASP A 415 22.02 29.25 -10.61
C ASP A 415 21.15 30.49 -10.90
#